data_AF-A0A329W081-F1
#
_entry.id   AF-A0A329W081-F1
#
_cell.length_a   1.000
_cell.length_b   1.000
_cell.length_c   1.000
_cell.angle_alpha   90.00
_cell.angle_beta   90.00
_cell.angle_gamma   90.00
#
_symmetry.space_group_name_H-M   'P 1'
#
loop_
_entity.id
_entity.type
_entity.pdbx_description
1 polymer ?
#
loop_
_entity_poly.entity_id
_entity_poly.type
_entity_poly.pdbx_seq_one_letter_code
_entity_poly.pdbx_strand_id
1 'polypeptide(L)'
;MAKAHSKAETVVNKAVKTERYYTVGYVLNGNKVNNAIPAIHLKGQWLRQAGFNTGGQITVKVMDGCLVLIPESEATQQQHQQYQRQQAQLREIKQQMRALITGFVG
;
A
#
# COMPACT_ATOMS: atom_id res chain seq x y z
N MET A 1 -19.44 -26.50 -53.01
CA MET A 1 -20.08 -26.19 -51.71
C MET A 1 -19.00 -26.18 -50.64
N ALA A 2 -18.73 -25.05 -49.99
CA ALA A 2 -17.78 -24.96 -48.88
C ALA A 2 -18.53 -24.39 -47.66
N LYS A 3 -18.56 -25.13 -46.55
CA LYS A 3 -19.18 -24.70 -45.29
C LYS A 3 -18.20 -23.78 -44.56
N ALA A 4 -18.65 -22.56 -44.25
CA ALA A 4 -17.95 -21.63 -43.39
C ALA A 4 -18.02 -22.13 -41.93
N HIS A 5 -16.86 -22.35 -41.31
CA HIS A 5 -16.77 -22.58 -39.87
C HIS A 5 -16.66 -21.22 -39.17
N SER A 6 -17.80 -20.72 -38.70
CA SER A 6 -17.86 -19.58 -37.78
C SER A 6 -17.33 -20.04 -36.42
N LYS A 7 -16.11 -19.63 -36.06
CA LYS A 7 -15.63 -19.71 -34.67
C LYS A 7 -16.21 -18.50 -33.95
N ALA A 8 -17.22 -18.73 -33.12
CA ALA A 8 -17.64 -17.74 -32.14
C ALA A 8 -16.46 -17.51 -31.18
N GLU A 9 -15.81 -16.35 -31.30
CA GLU A 9 -14.89 -15.85 -30.28
C GLU A 9 -15.68 -15.70 -28.99
N THR A 10 -15.46 -16.64 -28.07
CA THR A 10 -15.99 -16.51 -26.72
C THR A 10 -15.13 -15.45 -26.04
N VAL A 11 -15.61 -14.20 -26.03
CA VAL A 11 -15.05 -13.14 -25.18
C VAL A 11 -15.37 -13.54 -23.75
N VAL A 12 -14.53 -14.41 -23.18
CA VAL A 12 -14.56 -14.71 -21.75
C VAL A 12 -14.10 -13.43 -21.06
N ASN A 13 -15.06 -12.68 -20.53
CA ASN A 13 -14.82 -11.63 -19.54
C ASN A 13 -14.11 -12.27 -18.34
N LYS A 14 -12.78 -12.40 -18.42
CA LYS A 14 -11.95 -12.85 -17.32
C LYS A 14 -11.97 -11.75 -16.28
N ALA A 15 -12.78 -11.94 -15.24
CA ALA A 15 -12.73 -11.10 -14.04
C ALA A 15 -11.26 -10.96 -13.60
N VAL A 16 -10.81 -9.72 -13.43
CA VAL A 16 -9.45 -9.42 -12.98
C VAL A 16 -9.31 -9.99 -11.58
N LYS A 17 -8.52 -11.05 -11.42
CA LYS A 17 -8.20 -11.61 -10.10
C LYS A 17 -7.41 -10.57 -9.30
N THR A 18 -8.03 -10.05 -8.24
CA THR A 18 -7.46 -9.03 -7.35
C THR A 18 -6.68 -9.64 -6.19
N GLU A 19 -6.97 -10.89 -5.82
CA GLU A 19 -6.34 -11.60 -4.71
C GLU A 19 -5.27 -12.61 -5.18
N ARG A 20 -4.17 -12.70 -4.43
CA ARG A 20 -3.03 -13.59 -4.71
C ARG A 20 -2.46 -14.12 -3.39
N TYR A 21 -2.21 -15.43 -3.35
CA TYR A 21 -1.68 -16.11 -2.18
C TYR A 21 -0.16 -16.23 -2.28
N TYR A 22 0.55 -15.84 -1.23
CA TYR A 22 2.00 -15.92 -1.13
C TYR A 22 2.40 -16.52 0.22
N THR A 23 3.50 -17.27 0.22
CA THR A 23 4.12 -17.79 1.44
C THR A 23 5.29 -16.89 1.82
N VAL A 24 5.42 -16.59 3.12
CA VAL A 24 6.60 -15.89 3.66
C VAL A 24 7.82 -16.79 3.50
N GLY A 25 8.86 -16.30 2.84
CA GLY A 25 10.14 -16.97 2.74
C GLY A 25 11.14 -16.41 3.76
N TYR A 26 12.32 -17.03 3.85
CA TYR A 26 13.43 -16.48 4.63
C TYR A 26 14.64 -16.28 3.72
N VAL A 27 15.30 -15.14 3.87
CA VAL A 27 16.56 -14.82 3.19
C VAL A 27 17.70 -15.08 4.16
N LEU A 28 18.65 -15.92 3.76
CA LEU A 28 19.84 -16.22 4.55
C LEU A 28 20.79 -15.02 4.53
N ASN A 29 21.19 -14.55 5.71
CA ASN A 29 22.23 -13.54 5.84
C ASN A 29 23.59 -14.21 6.10
N GLY A 30 24.26 -14.61 5.00
CA GLY A 30 25.48 -15.41 5.03
C GLY A 30 25.25 -16.91 5.29
N ASN A 31 26.32 -17.70 5.39
CA ASN A 31 26.30 -19.16 5.61
C ASN A 31 25.71 -19.62 6.96
N LYS A 32 25.03 -18.74 7.71
CA LYS A 32 24.46 -19.04 9.02
C LYS A 32 22.95 -19.12 8.94
N VAL A 33 22.44 -20.34 8.96
CA VAL A 33 20.99 -20.68 8.97
C VAL A 33 20.24 -19.98 10.12
N ASN A 34 20.91 -19.69 11.23
CA ASN A 34 20.31 -19.07 12.41
C ASN A 34 20.00 -17.56 12.27
N ASN A 35 20.46 -16.91 11.19
CA ASN A 35 20.26 -15.47 10.94
C ASN A 35 19.34 -15.22 9.74
N ALA A 36 18.43 -16.15 9.45
CA ALA A 36 17.51 -16.01 8.33
C ALA A 36 16.46 -14.91 8.62
N ILE A 37 16.36 -13.93 7.74
CA ILE A 37 15.43 -12.80 7.86
C ILE A 37 14.17 -13.12 7.07
N PRO A 38 12.96 -13.03 7.66
CA PRO A 38 11.72 -13.27 6.92
C PRO A 38 11.56 -12.22 5.80
N ALA A 39 11.10 -12.66 4.64
CA ALA A 39 10.93 -11.84 3.46
C ALA A 39 9.68 -12.25 2.68
N ILE A 40 8.96 -11.24 2.17
CA ILE A 40 7.81 -11.43 1.28
C ILE A 40 8.21 -10.96 -0.11
N HIS A 41 8.12 -11.86 -1.10
CA HIS A 41 8.46 -11.57 -2.48
C HIS A 41 7.19 -11.45 -3.33
N LEU A 42 6.76 -10.22 -3.62
CA LEU A 42 5.69 -9.96 -4.57
C LEU A 42 6.27 -9.88 -5.99
N LYS A 43 5.76 -10.69 -6.92
CA LYS A 43 6.26 -10.75 -8.31
C LYS A 43 5.11 -10.77 -9.31
N GLY A 44 5.36 -10.20 -10.49
CA GLY A 44 4.49 -10.30 -11.68
C GLY A 44 4.08 -8.93 -12.25
N GLN A 45 3.63 -8.95 -13.50
CA GLN A 45 3.21 -7.75 -14.25
C GLN A 45 1.99 -7.03 -13.62
N TRP A 46 1.23 -7.72 -12.77
CA TRP A 46 0.08 -7.15 -12.07
C TRP A 46 0.46 -6.03 -11.09
N LEU A 47 1.70 -5.99 -10.60
CA LEU A 47 2.19 -4.93 -9.73
C LEU A 47 2.12 -3.56 -10.42
N ARG A 48 2.48 -3.51 -11.71
CA ARG A 48 2.40 -2.29 -12.51
C ARG A 48 0.95 -1.82 -12.68
N GLN A 49 0.02 -2.76 -12.88
CA GLN A 49 -1.42 -2.46 -12.97
C GLN A 49 -1.98 -1.93 -11.64
N ALA A 50 -1.40 -2.37 -10.52
CA ALA A 50 -1.73 -1.87 -9.18
C ALA A 50 -0.97 -0.58 -8.78
N GLY A 51 -0.23 0.05 -9.71
CA GLY A 51 0.47 1.32 -9.48
C GLY A 51 1.90 1.19 -8.93
N PHE A 52 2.43 -0.02 -8.77
CA PHE A 52 3.80 -0.24 -8.33
C PHE A 52 4.74 -0.28 -9.54
N ASN A 53 5.42 0.84 -9.80
CA ASN A 53 6.38 0.98 -10.90
C ASN A 53 7.81 0.65 -10.44
N THR A 54 8.64 0.17 -11.37
CA THR A 54 10.08 -0.07 -11.12
C THR A 54 10.77 1.22 -10.70
N GLY A 55 11.54 1.17 -9.60
CA GLY A 55 12.20 2.33 -9.02
C GLY A 55 11.26 3.29 -8.27
N GLY A 56 9.96 2.98 -8.20
CA GLY A 56 8.99 3.76 -7.43
C GLY A 56 9.19 3.60 -5.92
N GLN A 57 8.94 4.67 -5.17
CA GLN A 57 8.89 4.61 -3.72
C GLN A 57 7.58 3.99 -3.24
N ILE A 58 7.63 3.28 -2.11
CA ILE A 58 6.46 2.70 -1.47
C ILE A 58 6.43 3.07 0.00
N THR A 59 5.24 3.33 0.51
CA THR A 59 4.99 3.45 1.94
C THR A 59 4.39 2.13 2.42
N VAL A 60 4.98 1.54 3.46
CA VAL A 60 4.45 0.33 4.12
C VAL A 60 3.85 0.71 5.46
N LYS A 61 2.55 0.48 5.63
CA LYS A 61 1.87 0.62 6.92
C LYS A 61 1.75 -0.75 7.57
N VAL A 62 2.20 -0.84 8.82
CA VAL A 62 2.15 -2.06 9.62
C VAL A 62 0.99 -1.94 10.61
N MET A 63 0.12 -2.93 10.59
CA MET A 63 -1.00 -3.10 11.52
C MET A 63 -0.97 -4.53 12.07
N ASP A 64 -1.68 -4.78 13.17
CA ASP A 64 -1.76 -6.12 13.72
C ASP A 64 -2.34 -7.10 12.68
N GLY A 65 -1.58 -8.14 12.34
CA GLY A 65 -1.92 -9.12 11.30
C GLY A 65 -1.99 -8.60 9.86
N CYS A 66 -1.64 -7.33 9.57
CA CYS A 66 -1.83 -6.75 8.23
C CYS A 66 -0.69 -5.80 7.80
N LEU A 67 -0.28 -5.92 6.54
CA LEU A 67 0.63 -5.00 5.87
C LEU A 67 -0.10 -4.31 4.72
N VAL A 68 -0.14 -2.98 4.73
CA VAL A 68 -0.70 -2.19 3.63
C VAL A 68 0.45 -1.52 2.87
N LEU A 69 0.63 -1.91 1.61
CA LEU A 69 1.62 -1.32 0.70
C LEU A 69 0.93 -0.27 -0.15
N ILE A 70 1.47 0.96 -0.14
CA ILE A 70 0.91 2.10 -0.87
C ILE A 70 2.02 2.64 -1.78
N PRO A 71 1.86 2.60 -3.11
CA PRO A 71 2.83 3.24 -3.99
C PRO A 71 2.78 4.76 -3.82
N GLU A 72 3.95 5.39 -3.78
CA GLU A 72 4.02 6.84 -3.71
C GLU A 72 3.60 7.46 -5.04
N SER A 73 2.70 8.44 -4.98
CA SER A 73 2.20 9.22 -6.11
C SER A 73 1.96 10.66 -5.65
N GLU A 74 1.80 11.60 -6.58
CA GLU A 74 1.48 12.99 -6.23
C GLU A 74 0.24 13.10 -5.35
N ALA A 75 -0.78 12.27 -5.60
CA ALA A 75 -2.00 12.22 -4.81
C ALA A 75 -1.74 11.75 -3.37
N THR A 76 -0.91 10.71 -3.16
CA THR A 76 -0.58 10.23 -1.80
C THR A 76 0.25 11.25 -1.04
N GLN A 77 1.17 11.95 -1.72
CA GLN A 77 1.97 13.02 -1.14
C GLN A 77 1.11 14.19 -0.69
N GLN A 78 0.22 14.69 -1.56
CA GLN A 78 -0.70 15.78 -1.24
C GLN A 78 -1.60 15.43 -0.06
N GLN A 79 -2.17 14.23 -0.06
CA GLN A 79 -2.99 13.74 1.05
C GLN A 79 -2.18 13.69 2.36
N HIS A 80 -0.94 13.21 2.32
CA HIS A 80 -0.08 13.16 3.49
C HIS A 80 0.23 14.57 4.02
N GLN A 81 0.57 15.51 3.14
CA GLN A 81 0.81 16.91 3.49
C GLN A 81 -0.44 17.56 4.11
N GLN A 82 -1.62 17.34 3.52
CA GLN A 82 -2.88 17.87 4.04
C GLN A 82 -3.19 17.31 5.42
N TYR A 83 -3.00 16.01 5.62
CA TYR A 83 -3.19 15.37 6.91
C TYR A 83 -2.22 15.93 7.97
N GLN A 84 -0.95 16.17 7.61
CA GLN A 84 0.02 16.80 8.50
C GLN A 84 -0.42 18.23 8.89
N ARG A 85 -0.92 19.02 7.94
CA ARG A 85 -1.45 20.37 8.21
C ARG A 85 -2.64 20.33 9.17
N GLN A 86 -3.58 19.41 8.94
CA GLN A 86 -4.73 19.22 9.83
C GLN A 86 -4.29 18.85 11.25
N GLN A 87 -3.31 17.93 11.39
CA GLN A 87 -2.78 17.60 12.71
C GLN A 87 -2.10 18.78 13.39
N ALA A 88 -1.36 19.61 12.65
CA ALA A 88 -0.72 20.80 13.20
C ALA A 88 -1.76 21.80 13.72
N GLN A 89 -2.81 22.08 12.92
CA GLN A 89 -3.91 22.96 13.32
C GLN A 89 -4.63 22.43 14.57
N LEU A 90 -4.94 21.13 14.61
CA LEU A 90 -5.57 20.52 15.79
C LEU A 90 -4.70 20.61 17.04
N ARG A 91 -3.37 20.50 16.91
CA ARG A 91 -2.44 20.66 18.03
C ARG A 91 -2.47 22.09 18.56
N GLU A 92 -2.46 23.08 17.66
CA GLU A 92 -2.53 24.49 18.01
C GLU A 92 -3.85 24.82 18.72
N ILE A 93 -4.98 24.40 18.16
CA ILE A 93 -6.31 24.57 18.78
C ILE A 93 -6.34 23.94 20.18
N LYS A 94 -5.81 22.72 20.34
CA LYS A 94 -5.73 22.06 21.66
C LYS A 94 -4.86 22.83 22.66
N GLN A 95 -3.77 23.45 22.20
CA GLN A 95 -2.91 24.27 23.06
C GLN A 95 -3.60 25.57 23.48
N GLN A 96 -4.25 26.27 22.55
CA GLN A 96 -5.03 27.47 22.85
C GLN A 96 -6.17 27.18 23.84
N MET A 97 -6.90 26.08 23.64
CA MET A 97 -7.95 25.64 24.58
C MET A 97 -7.40 25.37 25.99
N ARG A 98 -6.23 24.72 26.10
CA ARG A 98 -5.59 24.50 27.40
C ARG A 98 -5.23 25.80 28.09
N ALA A 99 -4.63 26.74 27.37
CA ALA A 99 -4.24 28.04 27.91
C ALA A 99 -5.44 28.84 28.45
N LEU A 100 -6.56 28.84 27.71
CA LEU A 100 -7.81 29.49 28.12
C LEU A 100 -8.37 28.91 29.42
N ILE A 101 -8.35 27.59 29.58
CA ILE A 101 -8.86 26.93 30.80
C ILE A 101 -7.95 27.24 32.00
N THR A 102 -6.62 27.19 31.84
CA THR A 102 -5.69 27.50 32.93
C THR A 102 -5.66 28.99 33.30
N GLY A 103 -5.98 29.89 32.36
CA GLY A 103 -6.04 31.33 32.62
C GLY A 103 -7.30 31.79 33.37
N PHE A 104 -8.32 30.93 33.49
CA PHE A 104 -9.58 31.23 34.18
C PHE A 104 -9.60 30.78 35.65
N VAL A 105 -8.60 30.01 36.09
CA VAL A 105 -8.49 29.47 37.46
C VAL A 105 -7.43 30.23 38.29
N GLY A 106 -6.98 31.39 37.80
CA GLY A 106 -5.99 32.26 38.46
C GLY A 106 -6.60 33.49 39.10
#